data_AF-A0A7S0L7Y1-F1
#
_entry.id   AF-A0A7S0L7Y1-F1
#
_cell.length_a   1.000
_cell.length_b   1.000
_cell.length_c   1.000
_cell.angle_alpha   90.00
_cell.angle_beta   90.00
_cell.angle_gamma   90.00
#
_symmetry.space_group_name_H-M   'P 1'
#
loop_
_entity.id
_entity.type
_entity.pdbx_description
1 polymer ?
#
loop_
_entity_poly.entity_id
_entity_poly.type
_entity_poly.pdbx_seq_one_letter_code
_entity_poly.pdbx_strand_id
1 'polypeptide(L)'
;PYNRMVQNYRYMAKRPALWFTAYKTSAFFPTRIFLNRMMSLQSFRGVRDCIFEFEPDLVVSMHPLCQTVPLEVLNSLARREPLAEGSGAIEASKRSRGRIPFATVVTDLGSPHPLWLHPGVDLCFVPSSVFVRAALNHGLRAKQLRKHGLPVRPSFTQQLRRSPAAARKELGLLPNRQTVL
;
A
#
# COMPACT_ATOMS: atom_id res chain seq x y z
N PRO A 1 8.99 -16.74 9.75
CA PRO A 1 9.42 -15.50 10.44
C PRO A 1 8.31 -14.44 10.62
N TYR A 2 7.31 -14.36 9.73
CA TYR A 2 6.29 -13.30 9.77
C TYR A 2 5.06 -13.60 10.64
N ASN A 3 4.90 -14.83 11.12
CA ASN A 3 3.79 -15.27 11.97
C ASN A 3 3.69 -14.52 13.32
N ARG A 4 4.78 -13.89 13.79
CA ARG A 4 4.78 -13.03 15.00
C ARG A 4 4.89 -11.53 14.69
N MET A 5 4.83 -11.11 13.42
CA MET A 5 5.04 -9.70 13.04
C MET A 5 4.04 -8.76 13.73
N VAL A 6 2.77 -9.14 13.80
CA VAL A 6 1.72 -8.34 14.46
C VAL A 6 2.00 -8.19 15.97
N GLN A 7 2.43 -9.27 16.64
CA GLN A 7 2.75 -9.23 18.06
C GLN A 7 3.96 -8.33 18.34
N ASN A 8 5.02 -8.46 17.53
CA ASN A 8 6.22 -7.64 17.63
C ASN A 8 5.91 -6.15 17.35
N TYR A 9 5.10 -5.87 16.32
CA TYR A 9 4.64 -4.53 16.01
C TYR A 9 3.86 -3.91 17.19
N ARG A 10 2.90 -4.64 17.77
CA ARG A 10 2.12 -4.16 18.92
C ARG A 10 2.98 -3.91 20.15
N TYR A 11 3.98 -4.76 20.41
CA TYR A 11 4.93 -4.57 21.49
C TYR A 11 5.75 -3.28 21.29
N MET A 12 6.20 -3.05 20.06
CA MET A 12 7.02 -1.89 19.70
C MET A 12 6.21 -0.59 19.69
N ALA A 13 5.01 -0.58 19.13
CA ALA A 13 4.14 0.60 19.04
C ALA A 13 3.72 1.15 20.41
N LYS A 14 3.69 0.31 21.45
CA LYS A 14 3.45 0.72 22.85
C LYS A 14 4.65 1.45 23.49
N ARG A 15 5.81 1.48 22.84
CA ARG A 15 7.07 2.03 23.36
C ARG A 15 7.59 3.12 22.41
N PRO A 16 7.31 4.41 22.67
CA PRO A 16 7.61 5.49 21.74
C PRO A 16 9.07 5.53 21.26
N ALA A 17 10.03 5.36 22.18
CA ALA A 17 11.46 5.36 21.83
C ALA A 17 11.82 4.20 20.89
N LEU A 18 11.33 2.98 21.19
CA LEU A 18 11.59 1.81 20.36
C LEU A 18 10.94 1.94 18.98
N TRP A 19 9.70 2.41 18.93
CA TRP A 19 8.99 2.68 17.68
C TRP A 19 9.71 3.74 16.85
N PHE A 20 10.13 4.85 17.47
CA PHE A 20 10.85 5.92 16.78
C PHE A 20 12.17 5.43 16.20
N THR A 21 12.97 4.68 16.97
CA THR A 21 14.22 4.07 16.50
C THR A 21 13.97 3.14 15.32
N ALA A 22 12.98 2.25 15.43
CA ALA A 22 12.63 1.35 14.33
C ALA A 22 12.18 2.10 13.08
N TYR A 23 11.32 3.12 13.22
CA TYR A 23 10.86 3.98 12.13
C TYR A 23 12.03 4.68 11.44
N LYS A 24 12.94 5.31 12.20
CA LYS A 24 14.11 5.99 11.65
C LYS A 24 15.05 5.01 10.97
N THR A 25 15.24 3.84 11.56
CA THR A 25 16.07 2.77 10.99
C THR A 25 15.47 2.27 9.68
N SER A 26 14.16 2.06 9.58
CA SER A 26 13.51 1.63 8.32
C SER A 26 13.41 2.74 7.27
N ALA A 27 13.44 4.01 7.68
CA ALA A 27 13.43 5.16 6.78
C ALA A 27 14.82 5.50 6.21
N PHE A 28 15.89 5.16 6.92
CA PHE A 28 17.27 5.41 6.48
C PHE A 28 17.59 4.64 5.19
N PHE A 29 18.27 5.28 4.25
CA PHE A 29 18.37 4.80 2.86
C PHE A 29 19.05 3.42 2.72
N PRO A 30 20.24 3.17 3.30
CA PRO A 30 20.90 1.86 3.21
C PRO A 30 20.09 0.71 3.82
N THR A 31 19.56 0.92 5.03
CA THR A 31 18.76 -0.06 5.75
C THR A 31 17.43 -0.33 5.05
N ARG A 32 16.83 0.68 4.43
CA ARG A 32 15.62 0.54 3.60
C ARG A 32 15.87 -0.34 2.37
N ILE A 33 17.00 -0.15 1.68
CA ILE A 33 17.38 -1.02 0.53
C ILE A 33 17.56 -2.46 1.00
N PHE A 34 18.31 -2.65 2.09
CA PHE A 34 18.54 -3.97 2.67
C PHE A 34 17.22 -4.65 3.05
N LEU A 35 16.32 -3.94 3.76
CA LEU A 35 15.01 -4.45 4.16
C LEU A 35 14.18 -4.87 2.95
N ASN A 36 14.07 -4.00 1.94
CA ASN A 36 13.36 -4.30 0.71
C ASN A 36 13.91 -5.56 0.03
N ARG A 37 15.24 -5.68 -0.07
CA ARG A 37 15.88 -6.85 -0.69
C ARG A 37 15.59 -8.14 0.09
N MET A 38 15.68 -8.09 1.41
CA MET A 38 15.35 -9.24 2.28
C MET A 38 13.89 -9.66 2.10
N MET A 39 12.96 -8.69 2.07
CA MET A 39 11.54 -8.97 1.85
C MET A 39 11.29 -9.57 0.46
N SER A 40 11.94 -9.05 -0.57
CA SER A 40 11.85 -9.64 -1.92
C SER A 40 12.30 -11.09 -1.91
N LEU A 41 13.47 -11.42 -1.37
CA LEU A 41 13.96 -12.80 -1.33
C LEU A 41 13.00 -13.75 -0.58
N GLN A 42 12.37 -13.29 0.50
CA GLN A 42 11.49 -14.10 1.32
C GLN A 42 10.08 -14.25 0.73
N SER A 43 9.55 -13.23 0.05
CA SER A 43 8.15 -13.17 -0.36
C SER A 43 7.92 -13.27 -1.86
N PHE A 44 8.96 -13.22 -2.71
CA PHE A 44 8.81 -13.20 -4.17
C PHE A 44 7.98 -14.37 -4.70
N ARG A 45 8.27 -15.61 -4.26
CA ARG A 45 7.55 -16.81 -4.73
C ARG A 45 6.07 -16.75 -4.35
N GLY A 46 5.76 -16.48 -3.09
CA GLY A 46 4.37 -16.39 -2.63
C GLY A 46 3.58 -15.29 -3.35
N VAL A 47 4.18 -14.12 -3.54
CA VAL A 47 3.52 -13.02 -4.30
C VAL A 47 3.31 -13.41 -5.77
N ARG A 48 4.30 -14.06 -6.41
CA ARG A 48 4.19 -14.57 -7.78
C ARG A 48 3.07 -15.60 -7.90
N ASP A 49 3.01 -16.55 -6.99
CA ASP A 49 2.01 -17.61 -7.02
C ASP A 49 0.60 -17.03 -6.82
N CYS A 50 0.43 -16.05 -5.93
CA CYS A 50 -0.82 -15.29 -5.81
C CYS A 50 -1.18 -14.53 -7.10
N ILE A 51 -0.22 -13.91 -7.79
CA ILE A 51 -0.52 -13.20 -9.04
C ILE A 51 -0.98 -14.17 -10.14
N PHE A 52 -0.41 -15.37 -10.20
CA PHE A 52 -0.87 -16.41 -11.12
C PHE A 52 -2.24 -16.99 -10.74
N GLU A 53 -2.50 -17.16 -9.44
CA GLU A 53 -3.78 -17.69 -8.95
C GLU A 53 -4.95 -16.73 -9.23
N PHE A 54 -4.75 -15.43 -8.96
CA PHE A 54 -5.82 -14.43 -9.08
C PHE A 54 -5.92 -13.76 -10.45
N GLU A 55 -4.90 -13.89 -11.31
CA GLU A 55 -4.79 -13.22 -12.63
C GLU A 55 -5.30 -11.76 -12.65
N PRO A 56 -4.81 -10.88 -11.75
CA PRO A 56 -5.42 -9.58 -11.54
C PRO A 56 -5.25 -8.65 -12.74
N ASP A 57 -6.29 -7.86 -13.03
CA ASP A 57 -6.22 -6.74 -13.98
C ASP A 57 -5.51 -5.49 -13.42
N LEU A 58 -5.46 -5.37 -12.09
CA LEU A 58 -4.84 -4.27 -11.36
C LEU A 58 -4.42 -4.77 -9.98
N VAL A 59 -3.21 -4.38 -9.56
CA VAL A 59 -2.76 -4.59 -8.17
C VAL A 59 -2.84 -3.27 -7.43
N VAL A 60 -3.50 -3.26 -6.26
CA VAL A 60 -3.57 -2.10 -5.36
C VAL A 60 -2.87 -2.41 -4.05
N SER A 61 -1.89 -1.59 -3.67
CA SER A 61 -1.16 -1.71 -2.42
C SER A 61 -1.56 -0.63 -1.43
N MET A 62 -1.99 -1.06 -0.24
CA MET A 62 -2.33 -0.20 0.90
C MET A 62 -1.40 -0.44 2.10
N HIS A 63 -0.18 -0.92 1.85
CA HIS A 63 0.77 -1.19 2.94
C HIS A 63 2.21 -0.78 2.54
N PRO A 64 2.97 -0.06 3.39
CA PRO A 64 4.30 0.46 3.00
C PRO A 64 5.29 -0.65 2.63
N LEU A 65 5.20 -1.82 3.26
CA LEU A 65 6.09 -2.96 2.97
C LEU A 65 5.71 -3.74 1.69
N CYS A 66 4.62 -3.37 1.01
CA CYS A 66 4.09 -4.09 -0.14
C CYS A 66 4.21 -3.29 -1.44
N GLN A 67 5.29 -2.51 -1.60
CA GLN A 67 5.57 -1.80 -2.85
C GLN A 67 6.58 -2.58 -3.70
N THR A 68 7.78 -2.79 -3.16
CA THR A 68 8.91 -3.36 -3.90
C THR A 68 8.66 -4.78 -4.40
N VAL A 69 8.23 -5.70 -3.53
CA VAL A 69 8.11 -7.13 -3.88
C VAL A 69 7.10 -7.37 -5.01
N PRO A 70 5.86 -6.86 -4.95
CA PRO A 70 4.91 -7.04 -6.06
C PRO A 70 5.40 -6.40 -7.35
N LEU A 71 6.02 -5.21 -7.30
CA LEU A 71 6.56 -4.55 -8.49
C LEU A 71 7.70 -5.35 -9.12
N GLU A 72 8.60 -5.94 -8.33
CA GLU A 72 9.66 -6.81 -8.84
C GLU A 72 9.10 -8.06 -9.52
N VAL A 73 8.08 -8.68 -8.94
CA VAL A 73 7.39 -9.83 -9.54
C VAL A 73 6.73 -9.43 -10.85
N LEU A 74 5.94 -8.36 -10.87
CA LEU A 74 5.26 -7.87 -12.07
C LEU A 74 6.23 -7.53 -13.19
N ASN A 75 7.33 -6.84 -12.87
CA ASN A 75 8.39 -6.55 -13.82
C ASN A 75 9.10 -7.82 -14.31
N SER A 76 9.27 -8.82 -13.45
CA SER A 76 9.88 -10.09 -13.86
C SER A 76 8.98 -10.90 -14.78
N LEU A 77 7.66 -10.89 -14.56
CA LEU A 77 6.70 -11.57 -15.43
C LEU A 77 6.62 -10.86 -16.79
N ALA A 78 6.53 -9.53 -16.79
CA ALA A 78 6.50 -8.75 -18.02
C ALA A 78 7.76 -8.88 -18.89
N ARG A 79 8.92 -9.16 -18.29
CA ARG A 79 10.17 -9.45 -19.03
C ARG A 79 10.28 -10.89 -19.52
N ARG A 80 9.49 -11.81 -18.94
CA ARG A 80 9.55 -13.25 -19.21
C ARG A 80 8.55 -13.70 -20.26
N GLU A 81 7.55 -12.89 -20.61
CA GLU A 81 6.71 -13.07 -21.80
C GLU A 81 7.62 -13.21 -23.04
N PRO A 82 7.84 -14.43 -23.56
CA PRO A 82 8.55 -14.62 -24.80
C PRO A 82 7.57 -14.31 -25.94
N LEU A 83 8.07 -13.71 -27.02
CA LEU A 83 7.49 -13.90 -28.35
C LEU A 83 7.22 -15.39 -28.51
N ALA A 84 5.96 -15.79 -28.49
CA ALA A 84 5.56 -17.17 -28.57
C ALA A 84 6.01 -17.72 -29.92
N GLU A 85 7.01 -18.60 -29.92
CA GLU A 85 7.16 -19.71 -30.87
C GLU A 85 8.22 -20.68 -30.33
N GLY A 86 7.76 -21.82 -29.79
CA GLY A 86 8.57 -23.05 -29.76
C GLY A 86 9.26 -23.47 -28.44
N SER A 87 8.57 -23.52 -27.30
CA SER A 87 8.96 -24.48 -26.24
C SER A 87 7.86 -24.64 -25.17
N GLY A 88 7.34 -25.87 -25.05
CA GLY A 88 6.21 -26.22 -24.18
C GLY A 88 6.57 -26.28 -22.70
N ALA A 89 6.54 -25.14 -22.02
CA ALA A 89 6.61 -25.07 -20.57
C ALA A 89 5.54 -24.11 -20.02
N ILE A 90 4.41 -24.72 -19.60
CA ILE A 90 3.32 -24.16 -18.79
C ILE A 90 2.57 -23.04 -19.53
N GLU A 91 1.25 -23.21 -19.70
CA GLU A 91 0.35 -22.20 -20.26
C GLU A 91 0.42 -20.90 -19.43
N ALA A 92 1.42 -20.07 -19.72
CA ALA A 92 1.55 -18.73 -19.21
C ALA A 92 0.39 -17.93 -19.81
N SER A 93 -0.43 -17.39 -18.90
CA SER A 93 -1.56 -16.49 -19.10
C SER A 93 -1.75 -15.99 -20.54
N LYS A 94 -2.92 -16.24 -21.12
CA LYS A 94 -3.38 -15.78 -22.45
C LYS A 94 -3.36 -14.25 -22.65
N ARG A 95 -2.79 -13.47 -21.73
CA ARG A 95 -2.62 -12.02 -21.85
C ARG A 95 -1.24 -11.71 -22.42
N SER A 96 -1.17 -11.55 -23.74
CA SER A 96 -0.10 -10.84 -24.46
C SER A 96 -0.05 -9.33 -24.14
N ARG A 97 -0.48 -8.93 -22.94
CA ARG A 97 -0.63 -7.54 -22.52
C ARG A 97 0.51 -7.26 -21.55
N GLY A 98 1.17 -6.13 -21.72
CA GLY A 98 2.32 -5.73 -20.91
C GLY A 98 2.06 -5.75 -19.40
N ARG A 99 3.05 -5.33 -18.61
CA ARG A 99 3.02 -5.40 -17.14
C ARG A 99 1.66 -4.99 -16.54
N ILE A 100 1.08 -5.86 -15.70
CA ILE A 100 -0.14 -5.58 -14.92
C ILE A 100 0.05 -4.23 -14.18
N PRO A 101 -0.90 -3.29 -14.31
CA PRO A 101 -0.84 -2.02 -13.60
C PRO A 101 -0.77 -2.20 -12.08
N PHE A 102 -0.04 -1.30 -11.42
CA PHE A 102 0.18 -1.29 -9.98
C PHE A 102 -0.07 0.12 -9.42
N ALA A 103 -1.00 0.21 -8.48
CA ALA A 103 -1.33 1.45 -7.80
C ALA A 103 -1.04 1.36 -6.29
N THR A 104 -0.56 2.46 -5.72
CA THR A 104 -0.36 2.63 -4.28
C THR A 104 -1.40 3.56 -3.72
N VAL A 105 -2.01 3.23 -2.58
CA VAL A 105 -2.84 4.14 -1.80
C VAL A 105 -2.18 4.35 -0.44
N VAL A 106 -1.63 5.55 -0.24
CA VAL A 106 -0.91 5.89 1.01
C VAL A 106 -1.92 6.11 2.13
N THR A 107 -1.73 5.39 3.24
CA THR A 107 -2.62 5.45 4.41
C THR A 107 -2.00 6.17 5.62
N ASP A 108 -0.79 6.73 5.50
CA ASP A 108 -0.17 7.54 6.55
C ASP A 108 -0.85 8.92 6.65
N LEU A 109 -0.96 9.48 7.85
CA LEU A 109 -1.69 10.72 8.12
C LEU A 109 -0.83 11.98 8.18
N GLY A 110 0.45 11.87 8.56
CA GLY A 110 1.34 13.03 8.76
C GLY A 110 2.32 13.26 7.60
N SER A 111 3.29 12.36 7.47
CA SER A 111 4.27 12.32 6.39
C SER A 111 4.40 10.89 5.89
N PRO A 112 4.65 10.65 4.60
CA PRO A 112 4.80 9.28 4.12
C PRO A 112 6.09 8.68 4.65
N HIS A 113 6.02 7.47 5.19
CA HIS A 113 7.22 6.64 5.33
C HIS A 113 7.82 6.38 3.93
N PRO A 114 9.16 6.49 3.72
CA PRO A 114 9.80 6.32 2.41
C PRO A 114 9.52 5.00 1.70
N LEU A 115 9.13 3.96 2.44
CA LEU A 115 8.74 2.66 1.87
C LEU A 115 7.47 2.72 1.01
N TRP A 116 6.61 3.71 1.22
CA TRP A 116 5.47 3.96 0.33
C TRP A 116 5.88 4.45 -1.06
N LEU A 117 7.02 5.14 -1.15
CA LEU A 117 7.38 5.96 -2.30
C LEU A 117 8.29 5.18 -3.24
N HIS A 118 7.69 4.56 -4.26
CA HIS A 118 8.40 3.75 -5.24
C HIS A 118 8.21 4.29 -6.67
N PRO A 119 9.27 4.70 -7.40
CA PRO A 119 9.15 5.28 -8.75
C PRO A 119 8.53 4.35 -9.81
N GLY A 120 8.58 3.03 -9.58
CA GLY A 120 8.03 2.01 -10.48
C GLY A 120 6.50 1.84 -10.46
N VAL A 121 5.75 2.57 -9.62
CA VAL A 121 4.28 2.49 -9.57
C VAL A 121 3.65 3.18 -10.78
N ASP A 122 2.46 2.75 -11.22
CA ASP A 122 1.72 3.44 -12.28
C ASP A 122 0.98 4.66 -11.72
N LEU A 123 0.34 4.48 -10.55
CA LEU A 123 -0.34 5.54 -9.81
C LEU A 123 -0.02 5.45 -8.32
N CYS A 124 0.05 6.61 -7.67
CA CYS A 124 0.22 6.78 -6.24
C CYS A 124 -0.80 7.81 -5.74
N PHE A 125 -1.78 7.31 -5.00
CA PHE A 125 -2.82 8.11 -4.35
C PHE A 125 -2.31 8.58 -3.00
N VAL A 126 -2.35 9.90 -2.80
CA VAL A 126 -1.81 10.56 -1.62
C VAL A 126 -2.85 11.42 -0.91
N PRO A 127 -2.77 11.56 0.43
CA PRO A 127 -3.81 12.24 1.19
C PRO A 127 -3.69 13.77 1.15
N SER A 128 -2.50 14.34 0.95
CA SER A 128 -2.29 15.80 1.00
C SER A 128 -1.10 16.29 0.15
N SER A 129 -0.92 17.60 0.07
CA SER A 129 0.19 18.23 -0.67
C SER A 129 1.58 17.93 -0.07
N VAL A 130 1.66 17.68 1.24
CA VAL A 130 2.90 17.25 1.92
C VAL A 130 3.41 15.95 1.30
N PHE A 131 2.51 15.03 1.00
CA PHE A 131 2.82 13.74 0.40
C PHE A 131 3.19 13.86 -1.08
N VAL A 132 2.54 14.77 -1.82
CA VAL A 132 2.94 15.08 -3.21
C VAL A 132 4.40 15.51 -3.25
N ARG A 133 4.79 16.48 -2.40
CA ARG A 133 6.18 16.96 -2.33
C ARG A 133 7.16 15.85 -1.96
N ALA A 134 6.82 15.06 -0.94
CA ALA A 134 7.66 13.93 -0.54
C ALA A 134 7.85 12.89 -1.66
N ALA A 135 6.78 12.58 -2.40
CA ALA A 135 6.83 11.64 -3.51
C ALA A 135 7.69 12.14 -4.68
N LEU A 136 7.57 13.42 -5.05
CA LEU A 136 8.43 14.04 -6.06
C LEU A 136 9.91 13.98 -5.65
N ASN A 137 10.22 14.29 -4.39
CA ASN A 137 11.58 14.20 -3.85
C ASN A 137 12.13 12.76 -3.82
N HIS A 138 11.25 11.75 -3.85
CA HIS A 138 11.62 10.33 -3.93
C HIS A 138 11.61 9.79 -5.38
N GLY A 139 11.51 10.66 -6.38
CA GLY A 139 11.64 10.30 -7.80
C GLY A 139 10.33 9.86 -8.47
N LEU A 140 9.17 10.02 -7.83
CA LEU A 140 7.90 9.86 -8.52
C LEU A 140 7.66 11.07 -9.44
N ARG A 141 7.01 10.83 -10.58
CA ARG A 141 6.65 11.87 -11.56
C ARG A 141 5.26 12.42 -11.22
N ALA A 142 5.02 13.70 -11.53
CA ALA A 142 3.72 14.34 -11.32
C ALA A 142 2.55 13.54 -11.92
N LYS A 143 2.74 12.94 -13.11
CA LYS A 143 1.72 12.12 -13.77
C LYS A 143 1.31 10.85 -13.00
N GLN A 144 2.18 10.35 -12.13
CA GLN A 144 1.91 9.18 -11.27
C GLN A 144 1.08 9.57 -10.04
N LEU A 145 0.94 10.86 -9.71
CA LEU A 145 0.35 11.30 -8.43
C LEU A 145 -1.13 11.64 -8.57
N ARG A 146 -1.93 11.24 -7.58
CA ARG A 146 -3.34 11.63 -7.42
C ARG A 146 -3.60 12.04 -5.98
N LYS A 147 -4.02 13.29 -5.75
CA LYS A 147 -4.32 13.80 -4.40
C LYS A 147 -5.83 13.70 -4.14
N HIS A 148 -6.28 12.59 -3.56
CA HIS A 148 -7.71 12.31 -3.31
C HIS A 148 -8.09 12.18 -1.83
N GLY A 149 -7.14 12.40 -0.90
CA GLY A 149 -7.40 12.15 0.51
C GLY A 149 -7.26 10.67 0.86
N LEU A 150 -7.66 10.30 2.08
CA LEU A 150 -7.74 8.91 2.50
C LEU A 150 -9.03 8.26 2.00
N PRO A 151 -8.97 7.01 1.53
CA PRO A 151 -10.18 6.29 1.17
C PRO A 151 -11.02 6.04 2.44
N VAL A 152 -12.29 6.43 2.38
CA VAL A 152 -13.28 6.16 3.43
C VAL A 152 -14.38 5.30 2.83
N ARG A 153 -14.99 4.42 3.63
CA ARG A 153 -16.13 3.61 3.20
C ARG A 153 -17.27 4.52 2.72
N PRO A 154 -17.89 4.26 1.55
CA PRO A 154 -18.99 5.10 1.04
C PRO A 154 -20.16 5.26 2.02
N SER A 155 -20.42 4.25 2.85
CA SER A 155 -21.46 4.29 3.89
C SER A 155 -21.23 5.42 4.90
N PHE A 156 -19.99 5.80 5.19
CA PHE A 156 -19.68 6.92 6.08
C PHE A 156 -20.19 8.24 5.49
N THR A 157 -20.00 8.46 4.19
CA THR A 157 -20.51 9.64 3.48
C THR A 157 -22.03 9.65 3.45
N GLN A 158 -22.68 8.49 3.37
CA GLN A 158 -24.14 8.40 3.46
C GLN A 158 -24.66 8.83 4.85
N GLN A 159 -23.92 8.51 5.93
CA GLN A 159 -24.29 8.92 7.29
C GLN A 159 -24.24 10.45 7.48
N LEU A 160 -23.49 11.21 6.67
CA LEU A 160 -23.45 12.68 6.73
C LEU A 160 -24.82 13.34 6.47
N ARG A 161 -25.74 12.61 5.83
CA ARG A 161 -27.12 13.10 5.57
C ARG A 161 -28.06 12.95 6.76
N ARG A 162 -27.64 12.23 7.82
CA ARG A 162 -28.48 11.99 8.99
C ARG A 162 -28.51 13.23 9.89
N SER A 163 -29.66 13.51 10.50
CA SER A 163 -29.74 14.57 11.50
C SER A 163 -29.00 14.15 12.78
N PRO A 164 -28.23 15.05 13.41
CA PRO A 164 -27.58 14.77 14.69
C PRO A 164 -28.58 14.32 15.77
N ALA A 165 -29.80 14.86 15.77
CA ALA A 165 -30.86 14.47 16.70
C ALA A 165 -31.32 13.02 16.50
N ALA A 166 -31.52 12.59 15.24
CA ALA A 166 -31.89 11.20 14.95
C ALA A 166 -30.78 10.22 15.32
N ALA A 167 -29.52 10.57 15.05
CA ALA A 167 -28.36 9.76 15.45
C ALA A 167 -28.26 9.63 16.97
N ARG A 168 -28.45 10.73 17.72
CA ARG A 168 -28.48 10.70 19.19
C ARG A 168 -29.58 9.80 19.73
N LYS A 169 -30.79 9.92 19.20
CA LYS A 169 -31.94 9.09 19.60
C LYS A 169 -31.67 7.61 19.38
N GLU A 170 -31.13 7.22 18.22
CA GLU A 170 -30.79 5.83 17.90
C GLU A 170 -29.71 5.27 18.83
N LEU A 171 -28.72 6.08 19.18
CA LEU A 171 -27.63 5.69 20.07
C LEU A 171 -27.99 5.80 21.56
N GLY A 172 -29.23 6.17 21.92
CA GLY A 172 -29.65 6.38 23.31
C GLY A 172 -28.95 7.56 24.01
N LEU A 173 -28.41 8.51 23.25
CA LEU A 173 -27.69 9.67 23.76
C LEU A 173 -28.66 10.79 24.16
N LEU A 174 -28.33 11.51 25.24
CA LEU A 174 -29.10 12.66 25.69
C LEU A 174 -29.10 13.78 24.62
N PRO A 175 -30.27 14.32 24.25
CA PRO A 175 -30.40 15.23 23.10
C PRO A 175 -29.71 16.59 23.31
N ASN A 176 -29.65 17.06 24.57
CA ASN A 176 -29.17 18.40 24.93
C ASN A 176 -27.86 18.36 25.74
N ARG A 177 -27.08 17.29 25.60
CA ARG A 177 -25.77 17.17 26.24
C ARG A 177 -24.67 17.14 25.20
N GLN A 178 -23.57 17.79 25.53
CA GLN A 178 -22.34 17.63 24.77
C GLN A 178 -21.93 16.16 24.78
N THR A 179 -21.57 15.64 23.61
CA THR A 179 -21.13 14.26 23.43
C THR A 179 -19.71 14.30 22.88
N VAL A 180 -18.84 13.49 23.46
CA VAL A 180 -17.45 13.31 23.02
C VAL A 180 -17.33 11.88 22.52
N LEU A 181 -16.74 11.70 21.34
CA LEU A 181 -16.47 10.41 20.70
C LEU A 181 -15.02 9.98 20.96
#